data_AF-A0AAV0GE92-F1
#
_entry.id   AF-A0AAV0GE92-F1
#
_cell.length_a   1.000
_cell.length_b   1.000
_cell.length_c   1.000
_cell.angle_alpha   90.00
_cell.angle_beta   90.00
_cell.angle_gamma   90.00
#
_symmetry.space_group_name_H-M   'P 1'
#
loop_
_entity.id
_entity.type
_entity.pdbx_description
1 polymer ?
#
loop_
_entity_poly.entity_id
_entity_poly.type
_entity_poly.pdbx_seq_one_letter_code
_entity_poly.pdbx_strand_id
1 'polypeptide(L)'
;MPFVDEHADNATSSNEGYTDLGDAIYECEYCGAFFWHEERVKRVSAKERPKFTLCCNQGNVVLPKMQQPPKLLEDLIFGKDKRGKHFLENIRSYNSMFSFTSMGGKVDHEINQGKNPPIFRLNGQNYHRIGSLLPNDGKRPKFLQMYLSDPSEEISQRISAV
;
A
#
# COMPACT_ATOMS: atom_id res chain seq x y z
N MET A 1 -34.28 -18.80 2.64
CA MET A 1 -33.36 -19.76 3.26
C MET A 1 -32.51 -19.01 4.27
N PRO A 2 -32.74 -19.18 5.58
CA PRO A 2 -31.87 -18.62 6.60
C PRO A 2 -30.66 -19.57 6.72
N PHE A 3 -29.46 -19.04 6.51
CA PHE A 3 -28.23 -19.74 6.84
C PHE A 3 -27.95 -19.50 8.33
N VAL A 4 -28.04 -20.58 9.09
CA VAL A 4 -27.51 -20.69 10.45
C VAL A 4 -26.07 -21.14 10.29
N ASP A 5 -25.11 -20.30 10.67
CA ASP A 5 -23.74 -20.75 10.91
C ASP A 5 -23.50 -20.68 12.42
N GLU A 6 -23.73 -21.83 13.04
CA GLU A 6 -23.42 -22.14 14.42
C GLU A 6 -22.05 -22.85 14.44
N HIS A 7 -20.97 -22.07 14.42
CA HIS A 7 -19.65 -22.53 14.85
C HIS A 7 -18.98 -21.41 15.65
N ALA A 8 -19.29 -21.39 16.94
CA ALA A 8 -18.50 -20.69 17.93
C ALA A 8 -17.16 -21.41 18.06
N ASP A 9 -16.16 -20.95 17.30
CA ASP A 9 -14.78 -21.33 17.55
C ASP A 9 -14.35 -20.72 18.88
N ASN A 10 -14.34 -21.58 19.88
CA ASN A 10 -13.79 -21.37 21.21
C ASN A 10 -12.28 -21.11 21.05
N ALA A 11 -11.91 -19.87 20.76
CA ALA A 11 -10.53 -19.40 20.78
C ALA A 11 -10.03 -19.47 22.22
N THR A 12 -9.52 -20.65 22.58
CA THR A 12 -8.69 -20.84 23.75
C THR A 12 -7.49 -19.93 23.55
N SER A 13 -7.38 -18.91 24.40
CA SER A 13 -6.29 -17.95 24.45
C SER A 13 -4.98 -18.68 24.75
N SER A 14 -4.37 -19.30 23.74
CA SER A 14 -2.96 -19.64 23.77
C SER A 14 -2.19 -18.33 23.70
N ASN A 15 -1.39 -18.09 24.73
CA ASN A 15 -0.43 -17.00 24.79
C ASN A 15 0.70 -17.32 23.78
N GLU A 16 0.40 -17.22 22.49
CA GLU A 16 1.35 -17.48 21.42
C GLU A 16 2.17 -16.23 21.17
N GLY A 17 3.42 -16.28 21.63
CA GLY A 17 4.41 -15.27 21.33
C GLY A 17 4.55 -15.05 19.82
N TYR A 18 5.10 -13.88 19.47
CA TYR A 18 5.44 -13.52 18.10
C TYR A 18 6.25 -14.64 17.43
N THR A 19 5.73 -15.21 16.34
CA THR A 19 6.48 -16.17 15.52
C THR A 19 7.35 -15.41 14.54
N ASP A 20 8.66 -15.45 14.75
CA ASP A 20 9.65 -14.85 13.87
C ASP A 20 10.16 -15.87 12.84
N LEU A 21 9.98 -15.57 11.55
CA LEU A 21 10.47 -16.38 10.43
C LEU A 21 11.87 -15.95 9.96
N GLY A 22 12.46 -14.94 10.61
CA GLY A 22 13.73 -14.33 10.24
C GLY A 22 13.61 -13.33 9.09
N ASP A 23 14.76 -12.86 8.63
CA ASP A 23 14.86 -11.86 7.56
C ASP A 23 14.82 -12.50 6.16
N ALA A 24 14.32 -11.74 5.18
CA ALA A 24 14.35 -12.11 3.76
C ALA A 24 15.76 -11.91 3.16
N ILE A 25 16.69 -12.82 3.50
CA ILE A 25 18.10 -12.73 3.10
C ILE A 25 18.50 -13.69 1.97
N TYR A 26 17.61 -14.61 1.56
CA TYR A 26 17.95 -15.62 0.56
C TYR A 26 17.72 -15.08 -0.84
N GLU A 27 18.76 -15.10 -1.66
CA GLU A 27 18.71 -14.55 -3.00
C GLU A 27 18.41 -15.64 -4.04
N CYS A 28 17.52 -15.35 -4.98
CA CYS A 28 17.29 -16.20 -6.14
C CYS A 28 18.49 -16.15 -7.09
N GLU A 29 19.07 -17.32 -7.40
CA GLU A 29 20.28 -17.47 -8.23
C GLU A 29 20.15 -16.90 -9.67
N TYR A 30 18.92 -16.67 -10.15
CA TYR A 30 18.67 -16.21 -11.53
C TYR A 30 18.38 -14.71 -11.63
N CYS A 31 17.58 -14.16 -10.72
CA CYS A 31 17.09 -12.77 -10.83
C CYS A 31 17.46 -11.87 -9.65
N GLY A 32 18.09 -12.41 -8.60
CA GLY A 32 18.50 -11.63 -7.44
C GLY A 32 17.37 -11.22 -6.49
N ALA A 33 16.16 -11.76 -6.67
CA ALA A 33 15.05 -11.49 -5.76
C ALA A 33 15.30 -12.12 -4.38
N PHE A 34 14.99 -11.38 -3.32
CA PHE A 34 15.13 -11.82 -1.93
C PHE A 34 13.90 -12.58 -1.45
N PHE A 35 14.14 -13.61 -0.63
CA PHE A 35 13.13 -14.52 -0.10
C PHE A 35 13.40 -14.86 1.37
N TRP A 36 12.33 -15.22 2.09
CA TRP A 36 12.44 -15.94 3.34
C TRP A 36 12.78 -17.41 3.09
N HIS A 37 13.46 -18.05 4.03
CA HIS A 37 13.83 -19.47 3.91
C HIS A 37 12.61 -20.38 3.69
N GLU A 38 11.48 -20.06 4.32
CA GLU A 38 10.25 -20.86 4.25
C GLU A 38 9.49 -20.71 2.92
N GLU A 39 9.86 -19.75 2.07
CA GLU A 39 9.32 -19.62 0.71
C GLU A 39 9.99 -20.55 -0.31
N ARG A 40 11.00 -21.31 0.12
CA ARG A 40 11.69 -22.28 -0.75
C ARG A 40 10.74 -23.38 -1.22
N VAL A 41 11.07 -23.97 -2.36
CA VAL A 41 10.40 -25.18 -2.84
C VAL A 41 10.71 -26.34 -1.88
N LYS A 42 9.70 -26.79 -1.12
CA LYS A 42 9.82 -27.86 -0.09
C LYS A 42 10.34 -29.21 -0.59
N ARG A 43 10.33 -29.43 -1.91
CA ARG A 43 10.83 -30.67 -2.55
C ARG A 43 12.36 -30.74 -2.67
N VAL A 44 13.04 -29.63 -2.39
CA VAL A 44 14.50 -29.57 -2.42
C VAL A 44 15.06 -30.09 -1.09
N SER A 45 16.12 -30.90 -1.17
CA SER A 45 16.82 -31.42 0.02
C SER A 45 17.25 -30.27 0.94
N ALA A 46 17.12 -30.43 2.25
CA ALA A 46 17.56 -29.42 3.23
C ALA A 46 19.08 -29.13 3.17
N LYS A 47 19.87 -29.98 2.50
CA LYS A 47 21.30 -29.79 2.27
C LYS A 47 21.62 -28.98 1.01
N GLU A 48 20.67 -28.86 0.10
CA GLU A 48 20.83 -28.08 -1.13
C GLU A 48 20.46 -26.62 -0.88
N ARG A 49 21.03 -25.71 -1.70
CA ARG A 49 20.65 -24.30 -1.66
C ARG A 49 19.15 -24.17 -1.92
N PRO A 50 18.43 -23.33 -1.16
CA PRO A 50 17.00 -23.15 -1.33
C PRO A 50 16.70 -22.59 -2.72
N LYS A 51 15.75 -23.22 -3.42
CA LYS A 51 15.28 -22.76 -4.74
C LYS A 51 13.92 -22.10 -4.60
N PHE A 52 13.68 -21.07 -5.40
CA PHE A 52 12.47 -20.25 -5.38
C PHE A 52 11.83 -20.18 -6.77
N THR A 53 10.50 -20.16 -6.82
CA THR A 53 9.73 -20.11 -8.09
C THR A 53 8.88 -18.85 -8.23
N LEU A 54 8.63 -18.11 -7.14
CA LEU A 54 7.70 -16.97 -7.13
C LEU A 54 8.21 -15.71 -7.86
N CYS A 55 9.52 -15.64 -8.18
CA CYS A 55 10.10 -14.49 -8.89
C CYS A 55 10.20 -14.73 -10.40
N CYS A 56 11.23 -15.44 -10.85
CA CYS A 56 11.55 -15.71 -12.25
C CYS A 56 11.18 -17.14 -12.68
N ASN A 57 10.45 -17.87 -11.83
CA ASN A 57 10.14 -19.29 -12.03
C ASN A 57 11.39 -20.12 -12.38
N GLN A 58 12.44 -20.03 -11.56
CA GLN A 58 13.74 -20.72 -11.79
C GLN A 58 14.42 -20.35 -13.13
N GLY A 59 14.36 -19.08 -13.52
CA GLY A 59 14.99 -18.58 -14.75
C GLY A 59 14.15 -18.73 -16.02
N ASN A 60 12.94 -19.31 -15.92
CA ASN A 60 12.02 -19.44 -17.05
C ASN A 60 11.40 -18.08 -17.47
N VAL A 61 11.40 -17.09 -16.58
CA VAL A 61 10.88 -15.74 -16.86
C VAL A 61 11.99 -14.73 -16.67
N VAL A 62 12.29 -13.97 -17.72
CA VAL A 62 13.20 -12.82 -17.65
C VAL A 62 12.41 -11.61 -17.17
N LEU A 63 12.62 -11.21 -15.91
CA LEU A 63 12.01 -10.01 -15.35
C LEU A 63 12.74 -8.76 -15.88
N PRO A 64 12.02 -7.73 -16.33
CA PRO A 64 12.64 -6.46 -16.67
C PRO A 64 13.30 -5.86 -15.43
N LYS A 65 14.45 -5.22 -15.62
CA LYS A 65 15.12 -4.50 -14.52
C LYS A 65 14.19 -3.40 -14.02
N MET A 66 14.14 -3.24 -12.70
CA MET A 66 13.42 -2.13 -12.08
C MET A 66 13.98 -0.82 -12.64
N GLN A 67 13.09 0.00 -13.20
CA GLN A 67 13.48 1.33 -13.66
C GLN A 67 13.75 2.22 -12.46
N GLN A 68 14.83 2.98 -12.53
CA GLN A 68 15.11 3.96 -11.49
C GLN A 68 14.03 5.04 -11.52
N PRO A 69 13.55 5.50 -10.34
CA PRO A 69 12.60 6.59 -10.31
C PRO A 69 13.20 7.85 -10.94
N PRO A 70 12.38 8.72 -11.55
CA PRO A 70 12.83 10.04 -11.99
C PRO A 70 13.58 10.77 -10.87
N LYS A 71 14.65 11.50 -11.23
CA LYS A 71 15.59 12.07 -10.26
C LYS A 71 14.91 12.91 -9.16
N LEU A 72 13.89 13.68 -9.55
CA LEU A 72 13.08 14.45 -8.62
C LEU A 72 12.44 13.58 -7.53
N LEU A 73 11.83 12.45 -7.89
CA LEU A 73 11.18 11.56 -6.92
C LEU A 73 12.21 10.82 -6.07
N GLU A 74 13.33 10.43 -6.66
CA GLU A 74 14.46 9.84 -5.93
C GLU A 74 14.95 10.79 -4.83
N ASP A 75 15.19 12.06 -5.17
CA ASP A 75 15.66 13.07 -4.23
C ASP A 75 14.59 13.41 -3.17
N LEU A 76 13.30 13.38 -3.51
CA LEU A 76 12.22 13.60 -2.54
C LEU A 76 12.06 12.45 -1.55
N ILE A 77 12.28 11.20 -1.99
CA ILE A 77 12.06 10.00 -1.15
C ILE A 77 13.32 9.62 -0.36
N PHE A 78 14.49 9.68 -0.99
CA PHE A 78 15.77 9.22 -0.42
C PHE A 78 16.74 10.36 -0.10
N GLY A 79 16.47 11.58 -0.57
CA GLY A 79 17.29 12.75 -0.28
C GLY A 79 17.27 13.12 1.20
N LYS A 80 18.41 13.62 1.68
CA LYS A 80 18.60 14.06 3.07
C LYS A 80 18.40 15.57 3.24
N ASP A 81 17.99 16.25 2.19
CA ASP A 81 17.80 17.69 2.16
C ASP A 81 16.49 18.11 2.86
N LYS A 82 16.32 19.41 3.07
CA LYS A 82 15.11 19.94 3.73
C LYS A 82 13.85 19.62 2.94
N ARG A 83 13.95 19.56 1.61
CA ARG A 83 12.82 19.28 0.71
C ARG A 83 12.34 17.85 0.84
N GLY A 84 13.23 16.86 0.82
CA GLY A 84 12.88 15.46 1.01
C GLY A 84 12.26 15.20 2.38
N LYS A 85 12.82 15.78 3.45
CA LYS A 85 12.22 15.69 4.80
C LYS A 85 10.80 16.24 4.85
N HIS A 86 10.60 17.46 4.34
CA HIS A 86 9.27 18.07 4.27
C HIS A 86 8.29 17.24 3.44
N PHE A 87 8.75 16.67 2.32
CA PHE A 87 7.95 15.78 1.49
C PHE A 87 7.51 14.52 2.24
N LEU A 88 8.43 13.83 2.92
CA LEU A 88 8.13 12.62 3.69
C LEU A 88 7.18 12.89 4.87
N GLU A 89 7.38 14.00 5.57
CA GLU A 89 6.49 14.43 6.66
C GLU A 89 5.06 14.70 6.15
N ASN A 90 4.90 15.16 4.92
CA ASN A 90 3.63 15.55 4.32
C ASN A 90 3.18 14.63 3.16
N ILE A 91 3.77 13.44 3.02
CA ILE A 91 3.59 12.58 1.83
C ILE A 91 2.14 12.19 1.61
N ARG A 92 1.36 12.03 2.69
CA ARG A 92 -0.08 11.74 2.62
C ARG A 92 -0.86 12.90 1.99
N SER A 93 -0.52 14.14 2.35
CA SER A 93 -1.15 15.34 1.79
C SER A 93 -0.83 15.46 0.31
N TYR A 94 0.45 15.29 -0.07
CA TYR A 94 0.84 15.25 -1.48
C TYR A 94 0.09 14.17 -2.25
N ASN A 95 0.09 12.92 -1.78
CA ASN A 95 -0.62 11.83 -2.45
C ASN A 95 -2.13 12.08 -2.55
N SER A 96 -2.72 12.75 -1.55
CA SER A 96 -4.14 13.10 -1.55
C SER A 96 -4.48 14.15 -2.61
N MET A 97 -3.57 15.11 -2.89
CA MET A 97 -3.75 16.11 -3.96
C MET A 97 -3.89 15.48 -5.34
N PHE A 98 -3.27 14.31 -5.56
CA PHE A 98 -3.32 13.60 -6.84
C PHE A 98 -4.38 12.49 -6.89
N SER A 99 -5.17 12.31 -5.83
CA SER A 99 -6.15 11.22 -5.79
C SER A 99 -7.30 11.44 -6.77
N PHE A 100 -7.61 10.40 -7.55
CA PHE A 100 -8.71 10.41 -8.53
C PHE A 100 -10.07 10.08 -7.93
N THR A 101 -10.09 9.42 -6.78
CA THR A 101 -11.32 8.96 -6.13
C THR A 101 -11.25 9.20 -4.63
N SER A 102 -12.39 9.43 -4.00
CA SER A 102 -12.46 9.33 -2.54
C SER A 102 -12.58 7.86 -2.14
N MET A 103 -12.15 7.53 -0.92
CA MET A 103 -12.41 6.24 -0.31
C MET A 103 -13.76 6.29 0.41
N GLY A 104 -14.59 5.27 0.18
CA GLY A 104 -15.82 5.02 0.92
C GLY A 104 -15.71 3.74 1.74
N GLY A 105 -16.28 3.76 2.93
CA GLY A 105 -16.26 2.64 3.88
C GLY A 105 -16.66 3.10 5.27
N LYS A 106 -16.87 2.15 6.18
CA LYS A 106 -17.14 2.45 7.59
C LYS A 106 -15.81 2.59 8.33
N VAL A 107 -15.35 3.82 8.50
CA VAL A 107 -14.19 4.13 9.33
C VAL A 107 -14.60 4.08 10.80
N ASP A 108 -13.81 3.38 11.60
CA ASP A 108 -13.97 3.40 13.04
C ASP A 108 -13.09 4.50 13.67
N HIS A 109 -13.75 5.52 14.21
CA HIS A 109 -13.09 6.66 14.83
C HIS A 109 -12.84 6.48 16.34
N GLU A 110 -13.39 5.44 16.96
CA GLU A 110 -13.32 5.25 18.42
C GLU A 110 -12.01 4.58 18.85
N ILE A 111 -11.23 4.04 17.93
CA ILE A 111 -10.12 3.14 18.26
C ILE A 111 -8.87 3.87 18.76
N ASN A 112 -8.73 5.16 18.45
CA ASN A 112 -7.53 5.96 18.74
C ASN A 112 -7.62 6.77 20.04
N GLN A 113 -8.40 6.29 21.02
CA GLN A 113 -8.58 6.97 22.31
C GLN A 113 -7.45 6.73 23.33
N GLY A 114 -6.49 5.85 23.01
CA GLY A 114 -5.37 5.48 23.89
C GLY A 114 -4.03 6.14 23.55
N LYS A 115 -2.97 5.76 24.29
CA LYS A 115 -1.58 6.17 24.03
C LYS A 115 -0.87 5.34 22.95
N ASN A 116 -1.57 4.40 22.34
CA ASN A 116 -1.02 3.53 21.31
C ASN A 116 -0.78 4.32 20.01
N PRO A 117 0.15 3.88 19.16
CA PRO A 117 0.28 4.43 17.81
C PRO A 117 -1.09 4.43 17.10
N PRO A 118 -1.42 5.50 16.36
CA PRO A 118 -2.73 5.62 15.74
C PRO A 118 -2.94 4.52 14.70
N ILE A 119 -4.09 3.87 14.77
CA ILE A 119 -4.52 2.82 13.86
C ILE A 119 -5.67 3.36 13.02
N PHE A 120 -5.65 3.09 11.71
CA PHE A 120 -6.76 3.38 10.83
C PHE A 120 -7.56 2.10 10.57
N ARG A 121 -8.78 2.00 11.13
CA ARG A 121 -9.62 0.81 11.02
C ARG A 121 -10.80 1.06 10.08
N LEU A 122 -10.90 0.21 9.06
CA LEU A 122 -11.99 0.14 8.11
C LEU A 122 -12.76 -1.17 8.32
N ASN A 123 -14.08 -1.09 8.38
CA ASN A 123 -14.95 -2.26 8.55
C ASN A 123 -15.92 -2.42 7.37
N GLY A 124 -16.19 -3.68 7.01
CA GLY A 124 -17.13 -4.03 5.94
C GLY A 124 -16.56 -3.84 4.53
N GLN A 125 -17.44 -3.49 3.58
CA GLN A 125 -17.06 -3.32 2.19
C GLN A 125 -16.45 -1.95 1.94
N ASN A 126 -15.21 -1.93 1.45
CA ASN A 126 -14.52 -0.73 1.00
C ASN A 126 -14.80 -0.51 -0.49
N TYR A 127 -14.99 0.74 -0.90
CA TYR A 127 -15.22 1.09 -2.29
C TYR A 127 -14.54 2.41 -2.66
N HIS A 128 -14.13 2.52 -3.92
CA HIS A 128 -13.69 3.78 -4.50
C HIS A 128 -14.92 4.57 -4.93
N ARG A 129 -15.09 5.77 -4.36
CA ARG A 129 -16.20 6.66 -4.70
C ARG A 129 -15.74 7.68 -5.72
N ILE A 130 -16.20 7.46 -6.94
CA ILE A 130 -16.08 8.41 -8.05
C ILE A 130 -17.25 9.36 -7.96
N GLY A 131 -16.98 10.67 -7.90
CA GLY A 131 -18.00 11.71 -7.88
C GLY A 131 -18.67 11.88 -9.25
N SER A 132 -19.51 12.90 -9.38
CA SER A 132 -19.97 13.36 -10.69
C SER A 132 -18.77 13.74 -11.57
N LEU A 133 -18.93 13.62 -12.88
CA LEU A 133 -17.88 14.00 -13.82
C LEU A 133 -17.56 15.49 -13.76
N LEU A 134 -18.60 16.32 -13.61
CA LEU A 134 -18.49 17.77 -13.46
C LEU A 134 -18.79 18.19 -12.01
N PRO A 135 -18.20 19.29 -11.52
CA PRO A 135 -18.59 19.90 -10.27
C PRO A 135 -20.07 20.29 -10.30
N ASN A 136 -20.76 20.14 -9.18
CA ASN A 136 -22.11 20.70 -9.03
C ASN A 136 -22.05 22.23 -9.02
N ASP A 137 -23.14 22.89 -9.40
CA ASP A 137 -23.21 24.35 -9.48
C ASP A 137 -22.69 25.04 -8.21
N GLY A 138 -21.74 25.96 -8.40
CA GLY A 138 -21.10 26.73 -7.32
C GLY A 138 -20.16 25.92 -6.41
N LYS A 139 -19.90 24.64 -6.70
CA LYS A 139 -18.91 23.83 -5.97
C LYS A 139 -17.57 23.81 -6.68
N ARG A 140 -16.50 23.75 -5.89
CA ARG A 140 -15.14 23.57 -6.41
C ARG A 140 -14.95 22.14 -6.92
N PRO A 141 -14.16 21.93 -7.99
CA PRO A 141 -13.76 20.61 -8.46
C PRO A 141 -13.06 19.79 -7.36
N LYS A 142 -13.31 18.47 -7.34
CA LYS A 142 -12.65 17.52 -6.44
C LYS A 142 -12.19 16.26 -7.17
N PHE A 143 -11.08 15.68 -6.73
CA PHE A 143 -10.54 14.42 -7.26
C PHE A 143 -10.39 14.45 -8.78
N LEU A 144 -10.95 13.46 -9.50
CA LEU A 144 -10.97 13.40 -10.97
C LEU A 144 -11.43 14.71 -11.64
N GLN A 145 -12.35 15.47 -11.02
CA GLN A 145 -12.88 16.72 -11.61
C GLN A 145 -11.79 17.78 -11.82
N MET A 146 -10.71 17.76 -11.04
CA MET A 146 -9.59 18.71 -11.19
C MET A 146 -8.82 18.47 -12.49
N TYR A 147 -8.77 17.23 -12.97
CA TYR A 147 -8.08 16.83 -14.19
C TYR A 147 -8.90 17.07 -15.47
N LEU A 148 -10.20 17.33 -15.32
CA LEU A 148 -11.12 17.64 -16.43
C LEU A 148 -11.31 19.15 -16.60
N SER A 149 -10.91 19.93 -15.61
CA SER A 149 -10.94 21.39 -15.63
C SER A 149 -9.78 21.94 -16.45
N ASP A 150 -9.77 23.25 -16.71
CA ASP A 150 -8.69 23.91 -17.44
C ASP A 150 -7.32 23.61 -16.78
N PRO A 151 -6.32 23.09 -17.53
CA PRO A 151 -4.98 22.82 -17.02
C PRO A 151 -4.31 24.00 -16.30
N SER A 152 -4.70 25.23 -16.65
CA SER A 152 -4.15 26.44 -16.03
C SER A 152 -4.62 26.64 -14.58
N GLU A 153 -5.78 26.11 -14.20
CA GLU A 153 -6.34 26.23 -12.84
C GLU A 153 -6.08 25.00 -11.97
N GLU A 154 -5.78 23.85 -12.59
CA GLU A 154 -5.67 22.56 -11.92
C GLU A 154 -4.72 22.57 -10.71
N ILE A 155 -3.55 23.19 -10.83
CA ILE A 155 -2.57 23.27 -9.74
C ILE A 155 -3.13 24.04 -8.55
N SER A 156 -3.76 25.19 -8.80
CA SER A 156 -4.37 26.01 -7.74
C SER A 156 -5.50 25.25 -7.04
N GLN A 157 -6.33 24.55 -7.82
CA GLN A 157 -7.43 23.74 -7.30
C GLN A 157 -6.92 22.62 -6.40
N ARG A 158 -5.88 21.87 -6.82
CA ARG A 158 -5.26 20.79 -6.01
C ARG A 158 -4.68 21.30 -4.70
N ILE A 159 -3.96 22.42 -4.74
CA ILE A 159 -3.37 23.02 -3.52
C ILE A 159 -4.48 23.44 -2.54
N SER A 160 -5.61 23.96 -3.05
CA SER A 160 -6.72 24.41 -2.20
C SER A 160 -7.57 23.29 -1.58
N ALA A 161 -7.37 22.04 -2.01
CA ALA A 161 -8.24 20.92 -1.69
C ALA A 161 -7.72 20.00 -0.58
N VAL A 162 -6.51 20.24 -0.09
CA VAL A 162 -5.81 19.42 0.91
C VAL A 162 -5.52 20.22 2.17
#